data_AF-A0A519ZR67-F1
#
_entry.id   AF-A0A519ZR67-F1
#
_cell.length_a   1.000
_cell.length_b   1.000
_cell.length_c   1.000
_cell.angle_alpha   90.00
_cell.angle_beta   90.00
_cell.angle_gamma   90.00
#
_symmetry.space_group_name_H-M   'P 1'
#
loop_
_entity.id
_entity.type
_entity.pdbx_description
1 polymer ?
#
loop_
_entity_poly.entity_id
_entity_poly.type
_entity_poly.pdbx_seq_one_letter_code
_entity_poly.pdbx_strand_id
1 'polypeptide(L)'
;MSEQNKKTLQNPLTKYPKPPFKKQPQEAPGLASKMDPIPDHGESTYTGSGRLLGRKALITGGDSGIGRAAAIAYAREGADVAINYLPEEQSDADEVIALIEAAGRKGYAIPGDITTEEFCNTLVKEAAEKLGGLDILVNNAGRQQAVESITDITAQSFDATFKTNVYAPFWITKAALPFLPEGAVIIATTSVQAYDPSENLFDYSQTKAANVAFVKSLAKQLGPKGIRVNGVAPGPVWTPLQTSGGQPQDSIVKFGEVTPLGRPGQPAELASIFVQLADSDASYATGQIYGAAGGNGHP
;
A
#
# COMPACT_ATOMS: atom_id res chain seq x y z
N MET A 1 33.27 11.50 9.02
CA MET A 1 32.29 11.56 7.92
C MET A 1 32.78 10.58 6.86
N SER A 2 32.31 9.34 6.92
CA SER A 2 32.83 8.23 6.09
C SER A 2 32.23 8.26 4.69
N GLU A 3 33.05 7.95 3.69
CA GLU A 3 32.75 7.87 2.25
C GLU A 3 31.72 6.80 1.83
N GLN A 4 30.89 6.28 2.72
CA GLN A 4 29.93 5.21 2.41
C GLN A 4 28.51 5.75 2.28
N ASN A 5 28.17 6.28 1.09
CA ASN A 5 26.81 6.22 0.50
C ASN A 5 26.68 7.04 -0.79
N LYS A 6 27.66 7.01 -1.70
CA LYS A 6 27.38 7.48 -3.06
C LYS A 6 26.49 6.44 -3.75
N LYS A 7 25.17 6.62 -3.68
CA LYS A 7 24.24 5.95 -4.60
C LYS A 7 24.73 6.27 -6.01
N THR A 8 25.30 5.27 -6.68
CA THR A 8 25.71 5.41 -8.07
C THR A 8 24.47 5.58 -8.93
N LEU A 9 24.56 6.38 -9.98
CA LEU A 9 23.50 6.50 -10.98
C LEU A 9 23.19 5.10 -11.54
N GLN A 10 21.94 4.65 -11.43
CA GLN A 10 21.49 3.35 -11.92
C GLN A 10 20.45 3.55 -13.02
N ASN A 11 20.53 2.74 -14.07
CA ASN A 11 19.53 2.74 -15.14
C ASN A 11 18.22 2.11 -14.62
N PRO A 12 17.09 2.86 -14.55
CA PRO A 12 15.84 2.33 -14.04
C PRO A 12 15.27 1.21 -14.91
N LEU A 13 15.65 1.12 -16.19
CA LEU A 13 15.21 0.06 -17.09
C LEU A 13 15.66 -1.31 -16.60
N THR A 14 16.88 -1.45 -16.07
CA THR A 14 17.49 -2.75 -15.75
C THR A 14 17.68 -2.98 -14.26
N LYS A 15 17.15 -2.10 -13.42
CA LYS A 15 17.33 -2.17 -11.95
C LYS A 15 16.64 -3.38 -11.32
N TYR A 16 15.52 -3.81 -11.90
CA TYR A 16 14.67 -4.89 -11.37
C TYR A 16 14.32 -5.91 -12.46
N PRO A 17 13.82 -7.10 -12.08
CA PRO A 17 13.44 -8.15 -13.02
C PRO A 17 12.45 -7.68 -14.10
N LYS A 18 12.54 -8.32 -15.27
CA LYS A 18 11.66 -8.09 -16.43
C LYS A 18 10.93 -9.38 -16.79
N PRO A 19 9.75 -9.29 -17.43
CA PRO A 19 9.13 -10.45 -18.06
C PRO A 19 10.05 -11.06 -19.16
N PRO A 20 9.86 -12.34 -19.53
CA PRO A 20 8.74 -13.19 -19.14
C PRO A 20 8.86 -13.76 -17.71
N PHE A 21 7.77 -13.69 -16.94
CA PHE A 21 7.62 -14.37 -15.66
C PHE A 21 6.94 -15.74 -15.85
N LYS A 22 6.97 -16.59 -14.82
CA LYS A 22 6.25 -17.87 -14.83
C LYS A 22 4.80 -17.66 -14.37
N LYS A 23 3.87 -18.46 -14.92
CA LYS A 23 2.55 -18.65 -14.31
C LYS A 23 2.74 -19.22 -12.90
N GLN A 24 2.06 -18.65 -11.93
CA GLN A 24 2.27 -18.94 -10.51
C GLN A 24 0.99 -18.64 -9.70
N PRO A 25 -0.12 -19.33 -10.00
CA PRO A 25 -1.39 -19.04 -9.35
C PRO A 25 -1.30 -19.29 -7.84
N GLN A 26 -1.96 -18.43 -7.08
CA GLN A 26 -2.16 -18.58 -5.64
C GLN A 26 -3.64 -18.37 -5.29
N GLU A 27 -4.09 -18.96 -4.20
CA GLU A 27 -5.35 -18.56 -3.58
C GLU A 27 -5.20 -17.15 -2.98
N ALA A 28 -6.24 -16.32 -3.09
CA ALA A 28 -6.25 -15.01 -2.44
C ALA A 28 -6.20 -15.17 -0.91
N PRO A 29 -5.45 -14.31 -0.18
CA PRO A 29 -4.77 -13.11 -0.67
C PRO A 29 -3.36 -13.34 -1.28
N GLY A 30 -2.84 -14.57 -1.20
CA GLY A 30 -1.51 -14.95 -1.67
C GLY A 30 -0.40 -14.63 -0.67
N LEU A 31 0.80 -15.15 -0.92
CA LEU A 31 2.00 -14.84 -0.12
C LEU A 31 3.12 -14.36 -1.04
N ALA A 32 3.83 -13.31 -0.63
CA ALA A 32 5.01 -12.78 -1.32
C ALA A 32 6.16 -13.78 -1.31
N SER A 33 6.33 -14.50 -0.21
CA SER A 33 7.32 -15.58 -0.06
C SER A 33 7.13 -16.74 -1.05
N LYS A 34 5.95 -16.88 -1.66
CA LYS A 34 5.64 -17.92 -2.66
C LYS A 34 5.72 -17.44 -4.12
N MET A 35 6.06 -16.17 -4.36
CA MET A 35 6.22 -15.66 -5.71
C MET A 35 7.61 -15.97 -6.30
N ASP A 36 7.69 -16.06 -7.62
CA ASP A 36 8.91 -16.25 -8.40
C ASP A 36 9.03 -15.18 -9.51
N PRO A 37 9.90 -14.16 -9.38
CA PRO A 37 10.76 -13.90 -8.22
C PRO A 37 9.96 -13.38 -7.01
N ILE A 38 10.52 -13.51 -5.81
CA ILE A 38 10.01 -12.84 -4.61
C ILE A 38 10.10 -11.31 -4.84
N PRO A 39 9.04 -10.52 -4.54
CA PRO A 39 9.09 -9.08 -4.69
C PRO A 39 10.16 -8.43 -3.79
N ASP A 40 10.81 -7.39 -4.30
CA ASP A 40 11.71 -6.55 -3.49
C ASP A 40 10.89 -5.44 -2.82
N HIS A 41 10.83 -5.45 -1.48
CA HIS A 41 10.13 -4.46 -0.68
C HIS A 41 11.08 -3.42 -0.08
N GLY A 42 12.37 -3.51 -0.37
CA GLY A 42 13.40 -2.61 0.13
C GLY A 42 14.17 -3.18 1.32
N GLU A 43 14.01 -4.47 1.64
CA GLU A 43 14.63 -5.15 2.79
C GLU A 43 16.14 -4.94 2.87
N SER A 44 16.83 -4.85 1.73
CA SER A 44 18.27 -4.58 1.70
C SER A 44 18.64 -3.21 1.13
N THR A 45 17.71 -2.52 0.46
CA THR A 45 18.02 -1.35 -0.37
C THR A 45 17.48 -0.02 0.17
N TYR A 46 16.45 -0.02 1.02
CA TYR A 46 15.93 1.21 1.61
C TYR A 46 16.83 1.69 2.75
N THR A 47 17.26 2.95 2.73
CA THR A 47 18.06 3.54 3.82
C THR A 47 17.35 4.78 4.31
N GLY A 48 16.98 4.79 5.59
CA GLY A 48 16.31 5.94 6.21
C GLY A 48 17.29 7.07 6.54
N SER A 49 16.71 8.23 6.83
CA SER A 49 17.42 9.47 7.15
C SER A 49 16.81 10.20 8.37
N GLY A 50 15.88 9.55 9.09
CA GLY A 50 15.25 10.07 10.30
C GLY A 50 14.04 10.97 10.04
N ARG A 51 13.43 10.88 8.85
CA ARG A 51 12.34 11.77 8.40
C ARG A 51 11.03 11.58 9.16
N LEU A 52 10.85 10.43 9.80
CA LEU A 52 9.64 10.06 10.53
C LEU A 52 9.96 9.72 11.99
N LEU A 53 11.02 10.30 12.55
CA LEU A 53 11.47 10.00 13.91
C LEU A 53 10.34 10.19 14.93
N GLY A 54 10.00 9.12 15.65
CA GLY A 54 9.00 9.13 16.71
C GLY A 54 7.54 9.10 16.23
N ARG A 55 7.29 9.01 14.92
CA ARG A 55 5.94 8.89 14.35
C ARG A 55 5.32 7.53 14.66
N LYS A 56 3.99 7.45 14.59
CA LYS A 56 3.18 6.28 14.94
C LYS A 56 2.24 5.94 13.80
N ALA A 57 2.55 4.85 13.10
CA ALA A 57 1.86 4.47 11.87
C ALA A 57 0.98 3.24 12.01
N LEU A 58 -0.23 3.29 11.46
CA LEU A 58 -1.06 2.12 11.16
C LEU A 58 -1.13 1.93 9.64
N ILE A 59 -0.80 0.72 9.15
CA ILE A 59 -0.82 0.35 7.73
C ILE A 59 -1.67 -0.90 7.54
N THR A 60 -2.74 -0.82 6.75
CA THR A 60 -3.50 -2.01 6.36
C THR A 60 -2.88 -2.71 5.15
N GLY A 61 -2.89 -4.04 5.11
CA GLY A 61 -2.16 -4.83 4.12
C GLY A 61 -0.65 -4.59 4.22
N GLY A 62 -0.13 -4.54 5.45
CA GLY A 62 1.26 -4.21 5.75
C GLY A 62 2.20 -5.43 5.76
N ASP A 63 1.65 -6.63 5.61
CA ASP A 63 2.33 -7.92 5.54
C ASP A 63 3.16 -8.10 4.25
N SER A 64 2.66 -7.60 3.12
CA SER A 64 3.24 -7.86 1.80
C SER A 64 3.12 -6.65 0.86
N GLY A 65 3.81 -6.74 -0.28
CA GLY A 65 3.68 -5.77 -1.37
C GLY A 65 3.96 -4.32 -0.94
N ILE A 66 3.12 -3.40 -1.43
CA ILE A 66 3.35 -1.95 -1.25
C ILE A 66 3.26 -1.55 0.23
N GLY A 67 2.35 -2.15 1.00
CA GLY A 67 2.22 -1.87 2.43
C GLY A 67 3.44 -2.31 3.22
N ARG A 68 3.99 -3.50 2.92
CA ARG A 68 5.28 -3.97 3.47
C ARG A 68 6.42 -3.00 3.17
N ALA A 69 6.52 -2.53 1.93
CA ALA A 69 7.57 -1.58 1.55
C ALA A 69 7.44 -0.24 2.30
N ALA A 70 6.20 0.25 2.49
CA ALA A 70 5.94 1.42 3.32
C ALA A 70 6.28 1.18 4.80
N ALA A 71 5.92 0.02 5.36
CA ALA A 71 6.23 -0.35 6.75
C ALA A 71 7.74 -0.38 7.02
N ILE A 72 8.51 -1.04 6.14
CA ILE A 72 9.98 -1.10 6.22
C ILE A 72 10.58 0.31 6.17
N ALA A 73 10.12 1.13 5.21
CA ALA A 73 10.62 2.49 5.06
C ALA A 73 10.27 3.38 6.26
N TYR A 74 9.06 3.28 6.80
CA TYR A 74 8.63 4.04 7.98
C TYR A 74 9.47 3.70 9.20
N ALA A 75 9.70 2.42 9.45
CA ALA A 75 10.56 1.97 10.54
C ALA A 75 11.99 2.50 10.39
N ARG A 76 12.57 2.42 9.18
CA ARG A 76 13.92 2.94 8.90
C ARG A 76 14.01 4.46 9.00
N GLU A 77 12.92 5.17 8.74
CA GLU A 77 12.83 6.61 8.94
C GLU A 77 12.54 7.01 10.41
N GLY A 78 12.33 6.03 11.29
CA GLY A 78 12.26 6.22 12.74
C GLY A 78 10.86 6.13 13.35
N ALA A 79 9.86 5.65 12.61
CA ALA A 79 8.49 5.48 13.11
C ALA A 79 8.28 4.12 13.78
N ASP A 80 7.41 4.07 14.79
CA ASP A 80 6.81 2.81 15.25
C ASP A 80 5.62 2.45 14.34
N VAL A 81 5.44 1.16 14.05
CA VAL A 81 4.53 0.71 12.99
C VAL A 81 3.65 -0.44 13.47
N ALA A 82 2.34 -0.26 13.36
CA ALA A 82 1.36 -1.33 13.42
C ALA A 82 0.91 -1.71 12.00
N ILE A 83 0.84 -3.01 11.72
CA ILE A 83 0.34 -3.56 10.46
C ILE A 83 -0.91 -4.40 10.68
N ASN A 84 -1.89 -4.25 9.80
CA ASN A 84 -3.01 -5.17 9.66
C ASN A 84 -2.87 -5.98 8.37
N TYR A 85 -3.37 -7.21 8.41
CA TYR A 85 -3.32 -8.21 7.36
C TYR A 85 -4.34 -9.32 7.68
N LEU A 86 -4.60 -10.25 6.76
CA LEU A 86 -5.46 -11.41 7.03
C LEU A 86 -4.68 -12.52 7.76
N PRO A 87 -5.30 -13.31 8.66
CA PRO A 87 -4.59 -14.33 9.44
C PRO A 87 -3.76 -15.33 8.60
N GLU A 88 -4.19 -15.63 7.37
CA GLU A 88 -3.49 -16.53 6.45
C GLU A 88 -2.13 -15.98 5.98
N GLU A 89 -1.90 -14.67 6.12
CA GLU A 89 -0.68 -13.95 5.70
C GLU A 89 0.35 -13.83 6.84
N GLN A 90 0.12 -14.51 7.99
CA GLN A 90 0.96 -14.39 9.19
C GLN A 90 2.45 -14.58 8.92
N SER A 91 2.83 -15.53 8.06
CA SER A 91 4.25 -15.77 7.77
C SER A 91 4.95 -14.57 7.12
N ASP A 92 4.25 -13.85 6.24
CA ASP A 92 4.79 -12.66 5.59
C ASP A 92 4.82 -11.48 6.58
N ALA A 93 3.79 -11.36 7.43
CA ALA A 93 3.72 -10.34 8.47
C ALA A 93 4.84 -10.48 9.52
N ASP A 94 5.19 -11.71 9.93
CA ASP A 94 6.26 -11.98 10.89
C ASP A 94 7.62 -11.45 10.38
N GLU A 95 7.89 -11.59 9.07
CA GLU A 95 9.08 -11.02 8.45
C GLU A 95 9.09 -9.49 8.54
N VAL A 96 7.95 -8.84 8.34
CA VAL A 96 7.83 -7.38 8.44
C VAL A 96 8.06 -6.90 9.86
N ILE A 97 7.49 -7.58 10.87
CA ILE A 97 7.73 -7.25 12.27
C ILE A 97 9.21 -7.36 12.62
N ALA A 98 9.87 -8.45 12.20
CA ALA A 98 11.31 -8.61 12.41
C ALA A 98 12.14 -7.49 11.75
N LEU A 99 11.75 -7.02 10.56
CA LEU A 99 12.41 -5.90 9.87
C LEU A 99 12.19 -4.56 10.59
N ILE A 100 11.01 -4.32 11.17
CA ILE A 100 10.72 -3.12 11.97
C ILE A 100 11.56 -3.13 13.25
N GLU A 101 11.61 -4.26 13.96
CA GLU A 101 12.41 -4.43 15.18
C GLU A 101 13.91 -4.29 14.90
N ALA A 102 14.39 -4.83 13.79
CA ALA A 102 15.79 -4.67 13.35
C ALA A 102 16.16 -3.20 13.05
N ALA A 103 15.19 -2.35 12.73
CA ALA A 103 15.38 -0.89 12.60
C ALA A 103 15.36 -0.16 13.96
N GLY A 104 15.23 -0.89 15.08
CA GLY A 104 15.17 -0.34 16.43
C GLY A 104 13.82 0.30 16.78
N ARG A 105 12.77 -0.05 16.06
CA ARG A 105 11.41 0.49 16.23
C ARG A 105 10.45 -0.57 16.77
N LYS A 106 9.30 -0.15 17.26
CA LYS A 106 8.26 -1.07 17.72
C LYS A 106 7.39 -1.50 16.54
N GLY A 107 7.30 -2.81 16.31
CA GLY A 107 6.41 -3.44 15.35
C GLY A 107 5.23 -4.09 16.04
N TYR A 108 4.01 -3.91 15.53
CA TYR A 108 2.83 -4.61 16.03
C TYR A 108 2.02 -5.22 14.90
N ALA A 109 1.72 -6.51 15.03
CA ALA A 109 0.84 -7.24 14.13
C ALA A 109 -0.58 -7.27 14.69
N ILE A 110 -1.57 -6.90 13.87
CA ILE A 110 -3.00 -6.92 14.22
C ILE A 110 -3.79 -7.62 13.09
N PRO A 111 -3.78 -8.97 13.06
CA PRO A 111 -4.46 -9.72 12.01
C PRO A 111 -5.98 -9.63 12.14
N GLY A 112 -6.67 -9.56 10.99
CA GLY A 112 -8.12 -9.69 10.90
C GLY A 112 -8.74 -9.00 9.70
N ASP A 113 -10.00 -9.33 9.44
CA ASP A 113 -10.74 -8.92 8.25
C ASP A 113 -11.41 -7.55 8.41
N ILE A 114 -10.96 -6.60 7.59
CA ILE A 114 -11.45 -5.21 7.56
C ILE A 114 -12.82 -5.04 6.89
N THR A 115 -13.45 -6.12 6.40
CA THR A 115 -14.78 -6.05 5.78
C THR A 115 -15.93 -5.84 6.78
N THR A 116 -15.63 -5.70 8.08
CA THR A 116 -16.60 -5.37 9.13
C THR A 116 -16.24 -4.09 9.87
N GLU A 117 -17.25 -3.26 10.16
CA GLU A 117 -17.07 -2.01 10.94
C GLU A 117 -16.54 -2.28 12.35
N GLU A 118 -17.02 -3.35 13.00
CA GLU A 118 -16.61 -3.73 14.35
C GLU A 118 -15.09 -4.03 14.43
N PHE A 119 -14.57 -4.83 13.49
CA PHE A 119 -13.14 -5.09 13.45
C PHE A 119 -12.35 -3.83 13.10
N CYS A 120 -12.82 -2.99 12.16
CA CYS A 120 -12.15 -1.73 11.83
C CYS A 120 -12.00 -0.81 13.05
N ASN A 121 -13.03 -0.71 13.89
CA ASN A 121 -12.98 0.06 15.14
C ASN A 121 -11.97 -0.54 16.13
N THR A 122 -11.96 -1.88 16.27
CA THR A 122 -11.03 -2.60 17.15
C THR A 122 -9.59 -2.43 16.70
N LEU A 123 -9.33 -2.60 15.40
CA LEU A 123 -8.02 -2.43 14.78
C LEU A 123 -7.40 -1.07 15.12
N VAL A 124 -8.15 0.01 14.90
CA VAL A 124 -7.63 1.36 15.15
C VAL A 124 -7.36 1.60 16.63
N LYS A 125 -8.28 1.17 17.50
CA LYS A 125 -8.12 1.31 18.94
C LYS A 125 -6.88 0.55 19.43
N GLU A 126 -6.73 -0.70 19.03
CA GLU A 126 -5.60 -1.54 19.41
C GLU A 126 -4.28 -0.96 18.90
N ALA A 127 -4.23 -0.48 17.65
CA ALA A 127 -3.05 0.16 17.09
C ALA A 127 -2.66 1.41 17.90
N ALA A 128 -3.62 2.30 18.18
CA ALA A 128 -3.38 3.52 18.94
C ALA A 128 -2.90 3.21 20.38
N GLU A 129 -3.47 2.18 21.03
CA GLU A 129 -3.06 1.75 22.37
C GLU A 129 -1.64 1.19 22.38
N LYS A 130 -1.30 0.26 21.47
CA LYS A 130 0.04 -0.35 21.39
C LYS A 130 1.13 0.67 21.01
N LEU A 131 0.84 1.59 20.10
CA LEU A 131 1.76 2.64 19.68
C LEU A 131 1.83 3.81 20.68
N GLY A 132 0.88 3.91 21.61
CA GLY A 132 0.74 5.06 22.52
C GLY A 132 0.33 6.35 21.81
N GLY A 133 -0.46 6.24 20.74
CA GLY A 133 -0.94 7.31 19.86
C GLY A 133 -0.98 6.88 18.39
N LEU A 134 -1.48 7.75 17.51
CA LEU A 134 -1.52 7.50 16.07
C LEU A 134 -1.39 8.83 15.32
N ASP A 135 -0.51 8.90 14.32
CA ASP A 135 -0.31 10.13 13.54
C ASP A 135 -0.03 9.88 12.05
N ILE A 136 0.08 8.62 11.63
CA ILE A 136 0.08 8.19 10.22
C ILE A 136 -0.95 7.06 10.06
N LEU A 137 -1.91 7.24 9.17
CA LEU A 137 -2.81 6.18 8.74
C LEU A 137 -2.59 5.88 7.25
N VAL A 138 -2.34 4.61 6.91
CA VAL A 138 -2.24 4.16 5.53
C VAL A 138 -3.34 3.13 5.24
N ASN A 139 -4.36 3.54 4.48
CA ASN A 139 -5.38 2.65 3.93
C ASN A 139 -4.84 2.03 2.64
N ASN A 140 -4.17 0.88 2.76
CA ASN A 140 -3.48 0.22 1.65
C ASN A 140 -4.08 -1.14 1.26
N ALA A 141 -4.63 -1.89 2.22
CA ALA A 141 -5.28 -3.18 1.95
C ALA A 141 -6.30 -3.07 0.80
N GLY A 142 -6.37 -4.11 -0.03
CA GLY A 142 -7.28 -4.12 -1.15
C GLY A 142 -7.54 -5.51 -1.70
N ARG A 143 -8.77 -5.70 -2.16
CA ARG A 143 -9.22 -6.86 -2.92
C ARG A 143 -9.28 -6.52 -4.40
N GLN A 144 -8.75 -7.41 -5.23
CA GLN A 144 -8.78 -7.33 -6.69
C GLN A 144 -8.97 -8.75 -7.24
N GLN A 145 -9.99 -8.97 -8.06
CA GLN A 145 -10.23 -10.24 -8.75
C GLN A 145 -10.65 -9.94 -10.18
N ALA A 146 -9.87 -10.40 -11.16
CA ALA A 146 -10.15 -10.17 -12.56
C ALA A 146 -11.32 -11.05 -13.03
N VAL A 147 -12.30 -10.43 -13.68
CA VAL A 147 -13.48 -11.09 -14.23
C VAL A 147 -13.78 -10.49 -15.60
N GLU A 148 -13.79 -11.34 -16.64
CA GLU A 148 -13.88 -10.90 -18.04
C GLU A 148 -15.25 -10.30 -18.41
N SER A 149 -16.34 -10.75 -17.76
CA SER A 149 -17.69 -10.26 -18.02
C SER A 149 -18.38 -9.81 -16.73
N ILE A 150 -19.09 -8.68 -16.81
CA ILE A 150 -19.94 -8.20 -15.71
C ILE A 150 -21.00 -9.21 -15.28
N THR A 151 -21.46 -10.09 -16.18
CA THR A 151 -22.44 -11.14 -15.86
C THR A 151 -21.91 -12.20 -14.91
N ASP A 152 -20.58 -12.34 -14.83
CA ASP A 152 -19.92 -13.34 -14.00
C ASP A 152 -19.50 -12.76 -12.64
N ILE A 153 -19.64 -11.44 -12.47
CA ILE A 153 -19.44 -10.77 -11.19
C ILE A 153 -20.69 -11.00 -10.33
N THR A 154 -20.58 -11.90 -9.35
CA THR A 154 -21.65 -12.11 -8.38
C THR A 154 -21.81 -10.88 -7.48
N ALA A 155 -23.03 -10.66 -6.97
CA ALA A 155 -23.29 -9.58 -6.00
C ALA A 155 -22.39 -9.69 -4.75
N GLN A 156 -22.08 -10.93 -4.33
CA GLN A 156 -21.18 -11.21 -3.21
C GLN A 156 -19.74 -10.79 -3.52
N SER A 157 -19.24 -11.09 -4.72
CA SER A 157 -17.89 -10.65 -5.12
C SER A 157 -17.83 -9.13 -5.25
N PHE A 158 -18.83 -8.51 -5.87
CA PHE A 158 -18.90 -7.05 -5.97
C PHE A 158 -18.90 -6.38 -4.57
N ASP A 159 -19.75 -6.85 -3.67
CA ASP A 159 -19.82 -6.35 -2.28
C ASP A 159 -18.50 -6.55 -1.53
N ALA A 160 -17.84 -7.70 -1.70
CA ALA A 160 -16.54 -7.95 -1.06
C ALA A 160 -15.45 -6.97 -1.54
N THR A 161 -15.41 -6.64 -2.84
CA THR A 161 -14.47 -5.63 -3.37
C THR A 161 -14.78 -4.25 -2.77
N PHE A 162 -16.05 -3.85 -2.75
CA PHE A 162 -16.44 -2.56 -2.17
C PHE A 162 -16.22 -2.47 -0.66
N LYS A 163 -16.56 -3.52 0.09
CA LYS A 163 -16.33 -3.56 1.54
C LYS A 163 -14.87 -3.41 1.88
N THR A 164 -14.01 -4.16 1.19
CA THR A 164 -12.55 -4.10 1.42
C THR A 164 -11.98 -2.74 1.01
N ASN A 165 -12.37 -2.23 -0.16
CA ASN A 165 -11.65 -1.12 -0.78
C ASN A 165 -12.26 0.26 -0.50
N VAL A 166 -13.53 0.34 -0.08
CA VAL A 166 -14.29 1.59 0.12
C VAL A 166 -14.86 1.69 1.52
N TYR A 167 -15.58 0.68 2.00
CA TYR A 167 -16.19 0.73 3.34
C TYR A 167 -15.10 0.69 4.42
N ALA A 168 -14.11 -0.19 4.29
CA ALA A 168 -13.03 -0.29 5.27
C ALA A 168 -12.22 1.01 5.40
N PRO A 169 -11.72 1.66 4.32
CA PRO A 169 -11.10 2.99 4.46
C PRO A 169 -12.00 4.02 5.12
N PHE A 170 -13.31 4.00 4.88
CA PHE A 170 -14.26 4.86 5.58
C PHE A 170 -14.32 4.57 7.08
N TRP A 171 -14.56 3.31 7.48
CA TRP A 171 -14.68 2.91 8.88
C TRP A 171 -13.39 3.15 9.66
N ILE A 172 -12.26 2.70 9.11
CA ILE A 172 -10.93 2.84 9.73
C ILE A 172 -10.59 4.32 9.88
N THR A 173 -10.78 5.12 8.83
CA THR A 173 -10.48 6.56 8.92
C THR A 173 -11.36 7.25 9.94
N LYS A 174 -12.67 6.98 9.95
CA LYS A 174 -13.61 7.54 10.93
C LYS A 174 -13.19 7.17 12.36
N ALA A 175 -12.81 5.92 12.60
CA ALA A 175 -12.35 5.44 13.89
C ALA A 175 -11.00 6.05 14.31
N ALA A 176 -10.14 6.40 13.35
CA ALA A 176 -8.82 6.97 13.60
C ALA A 176 -8.85 8.45 13.98
N LEU A 177 -9.84 9.22 13.50
CA LEU A 177 -9.91 10.67 13.71
C LEU A 177 -9.74 11.14 15.18
N PRO A 178 -10.30 10.46 16.20
CA PRO A 178 -10.08 10.83 17.60
C PRO A 178 -8.63 10.73 18.08
N PHE A 179 -7.79 9.94 17.38
CA PHE A 179 -6.40 9.71 17.74
C PHE A 179 -5.42 10.54 16.92
N LEU A 180 -5.84 11.10 15.78
CA LEU A 180 -4.97 11.86 14.86
C LEU A 180 -4.84 13.32 15.31
N PRO A 181 -3.65 13.77 15.78
CA PRO A 181 -3.43 15.16 16.15
C PRO A 181 -3.25 16.08 14.92
N GLU A 182 -3.19 17.40 15.17
CA GLU A 182 -2.65 18.34 14.18
C GLU A 182 -1.26 17.89 13.72
N GLY A 183 -0.99 17.98 12.42
CA GLY A 183 0.23 17.46 11.79
C GLY A 183 0.16 16.00 11.35
N ALA A 184 -0.90 15.27 11.72
CA ALA A 184 -1.11 13.89 11.25
C ALA A 184 -1.44 13.81 9.75
N VAL A 185 -1.35 12.60 9.22
CA VAL A 185 -1.55 12.34 7.80
C VAL A 185 -2.28 11.03 7.54
N ILE A 186 -3.19 11.05 6.56
CA ILE A 186 -3.86 9.88 6.01
C ILE A 186 -3.39 9.70 4.57
N ILE A 187 -3.02 8.47 4.20
CA ILE A 187 -2.60 8.08 2.85
C ILE A 187 -3.48 6.92 2.40
N ALA A 188 -4.06 7.02 1.20
CA ALA A 188 -4.83 5.93 0.59
C ALA A 188 -4.13 5.40 -0.66
N THR A 189 -4.04 4.07 -0.78
CA THR A 189 -3.54 3.44 -2.01
C THR A 189 -4.67 3.33 -3.04
N THR A 190 -4.58 4.14 -4.09
CA THR A 190 -5.48 4.10 -5.26
C THR A 190 -4.90 3.14 -6.31
N SER A 191 -5.01 3.45 -7.60
CA SER A 191 -4.42 2.70 -8.72
C SER A 191 -4.50 3.54 -9.99
N VAL A 192 -3.65 3.26 -10.97
CA VAL A 192 -3.87 3.69 -12.37
C VAL A 192 -5.24 3.27 -12.90
N GLN A 193 -5.83 2.19 -12.39
CA GLN A 193 -7.18 1.71 -12.73
C GLN A 193 -8.29 2.72 -12.39
N ALA A 194 -8.02 3.73 -11.57
CA ALA A 194 -8.94 4.85 -11.34
C ALA A 194 -9.00 5.84 -12.53
N TYR A 195 -8.01 5.81 -13.42
CA TYR A 195 -7.81 6.76 -14.51
C TYR A 195 -7.84 6.08 -15.89
N ASP A 196 -7.38 4.84 -15.96
CA ASP A 196 -7.38 4.01 -17.16
C ASP A 196 -7.88 2.60 -16.79
N PRO A 197 -9.21 2.43 -16.62
CA PRO A 197 -9.80 1.18 -16.16
C PRO A 197 -9.74 0.10 -17.24
N SER A 198 -9.22 -1.07 -16.88
CA SER A 198 -9.24 -2.27 -17.72
C SER A 198 -10.60 -2.95 -17.71
N GLU A 199 -10.96 -3.58 -18.83
CA GLU A 199 -12.26 -4.22 -19.04
C GLU A 199 -12.58 -5.33 -18.02
N ASN A 200 -11.56 -6.06 -17.57
CA ASN A 200 -11.72 -7.20 -16.65
C ASN A 200 -11.57 -6.84 -15.16
N LEU A 201 -11.50 -5.54 -14.81
CA LEU A 201 -11.38 -5.05 -13.43
C LEU A 201 -12.50 -4.05 -13.10
N PHE A 202 -13.73 -4.38 -13.48
CA PHE A 202 -14.89 -3.48 -13.42
C PHE A 202 -15.21 -2.97 -12.01
N ASP A 203 -15.31 -3.84 -11.01
CA ASP A 203 -15.61 -3.45 -9.63
C ASP A 203 -14.38 -2.80 -8.95
N TYR A 204 -13.20 -3.37 -9.15
CA TYR A 204 -11.95 -2.85 -8.62
C TYR A 204 -11.68 -1.40 -9.06
N SER A 205 -11.75 -1.12 -10.36
CA SER A 205 -11.51 0.22 -10.90
C SER A 205 -12.45 1.29 -10.31
N GLN A 206 -13.73 0.94 -10.13
CA GLN A 206 -14.69 1.81 -9.44
C GLN A 206 -14.27 2.11 -8.00
N THR A 207 -13.82 1.09 -7.24
CA THR A 207 -13.34 1.32 -5.87
C THR A 207 -12.10 2.21 -5.82
N LYS A 208 -11.19 2.08 -6.80
CA LYS A 208 -9.99 2.93 -6.87
C LYS A 208 -10.32 4.37 -7.27
N ALA A 209 -11.31 4.58 -8.14
CA ALA A 209 -11.86 5.90 -8.42
C ALA A 209 -12.57 6.52 -7.19
N ALA A 210 -13.32 5.72 -6.43
CA ALA A 210 -13.90 6.14 -5.16
C ALA A 210 -12.82 6.59 -4.16
N ASN A 211 -11.68 5.89 -4.11
CA ASN A 211 -10.55 6.28 -3.25
C ASN A 211 -9.90 7.60 -3.67
N VAL A 212 -9.85 7.92 -4.96
CA VAL A 212 -9.43 9.25 -5.45
C VAL A 212 -10.38 10.34 -4.95
N ALA A 213 -11.69 10.11 -5.03
CA ALA A 213 -12.70 11.04 -4.52
C ALA A 213 -12.63 11.17 -2.98
N PHE A 214 -12.42 10.06 -2.27
CA PHE A 214 -12.20 10.03 -0.82
C PHE A 214 -11.05 10.95 -0.42
N VAL A 215 -9.88 10.82 -1.05
CA VAL A 215 -8.71 11.66 -0.77
C VAL A 215 -9.03 13.15 -0.97
N LYS A 216 -9.57 13.50 -2.15
CA LYS A 216 -9.82 14.90 -2.52
C LYS A 216 -10.91 15.56 -1.66
N SER A 217 -11.93 14.79 -1.30
CA SER A 217 -13.04 15.28 -0.45
C SER A 217 -12.59 15.43 1.00
N LEU A 218 -11.98 14.39 1.57
CA LEU A 218 -11.61 14.38 2.97
C LEU A 218 -10.48 15.37 3.28
N ALA A 219 -9.54 15.57 2.36
CA ALA A 219 -8.51 16.61 2.48
C ALA A 219 -9.10 18.01 2.74
N LYS A 220 -10.24 18.35 2.10
CA LYS A 220 -10.92 19.63 2.31
C LYS A 220 -11.55 19.73 3.70
N GLN A 221 -12.07 18.62 4.23
CA GLN A 221 -12.67 18.59 5.56
C GLN A 221 -11.62 18.63 6.68
N LEU A 222 -10.48 17.97 6.47
CA LEU A 222 -9.45 17.77 7.50
C LEU A 222 -8.30 18.77 7.43
N GLY A 223 -8.09 19.44 6.28
CA GLY A 223 -7.08 20.50 6.13
C GLY A 223 -7.22 21.62 7.16
N PRO A 224 -8.42 22.18 7.41
CA PRO A 224 -8.63 23.17 8.48
C PRO A 224 -8.35 22.64 9.90
N LYS A 225 -8.24 21.32 10.08
CA LYS A 225 -7.87 20.66 11.35
C LYS A 225 -6.40 20.26 11.40
N GLY A 226 -5.58 20.74 10.46
CA GLY A 226 -4.15 20.43 10.40
C GLY A 226 -3.82 18.98 10.00
N ILE A 227 -4.77 18.21 9.46
CA ILE A 227 -4.55 16.82 9.03
C ILE A 227 -4.53 16.75 7.51
N ARG A 228 -3.45 16.20 6.95
CA ARG A 228 -3.29 16.04 5.49
C ARG A 228 -3.90 14.72 5.03
N VAL A 229 -4.50 14.71 3.84
CA VAL A 229 -5.01 13.48 3.22
C VAL A 229 -4.51 13.41 1.79
N ASN A 230 -3.77 12.36 1.45
CA ASN A 230 -3.23 12.16 0.10
C ASN A 230 -3.44 10.71 -0.37
N GLY A 231 -3.09 10.44 -1.62
CA GLY A 231 -3.09 9.09 -2.15
C GLY A 231 -1.88 8.81 -3.03
N VAL A 232 -1.64 7.52 -3.22
CA VAL A 232 -0.64 6.98 -4.15
C VAL A 232 -1.37 6.17 -5.20
N ALA A 233 -1.04 6.37 -6.48
CA ALA A 233 -1.59 5.64 -7.62
C ALA A 233 -0.50 4.75 -8.25
N PRO A 234 -0.35 3.48 -7.79
CA PRO A 234 0.55 2.53 -8.42
C PRO A 234 0.10 2.16 -9.83
N GLY A 235 1.06 1.98 -10.74
CA GLY A 235 0.88 1.21 -11.97
C GLY A 235 0.98 -0.30 -11.72
N PRO A 236 1.49 -1.10 -12.68
CA PRO A 236 1.73 -2.52 -12.46
C PRO A 236 2.90 -2.72 -11.50
N VAL A 237 2.61 -3.18 -10.28
CA VAL A 237 3.62 -3.51 -9.25
C VAL A 237 3.56 -5.00 -8.95
N TRP A 238 4.74 -5.63 -8.86
CA TRP A 238 4.86 -7.06 -8.61
C TRP A 238 4.49 -7.41 -7.16
N THR A 239 3.29 -7.92 -6.93
CA THR A 239 2.75 -8.26 -5.60
C THR A 239 1.87 -9.52 -5.63
N PRO A 240 1.63 -10.17 -4.48
CA PRO A 240 0.78 -11.36 -4.40
C PRO A 240 -0.61 -11.15 -4.99
N LEU A 241 -1.19 -9.97 -4.78
CA LEU A 241 -2.49 -9.53 -5.30
C LEU A 241 -2.67 -9.83 -6.80
N GLN A 242 -1.61 -9.66 -7.59
CA GLN A 242 -1.69 -9.91 -9.03
C GLN A 242 -1.75 -11.42 -9.32
N THR A 243 -0.89 -12.20 -8.66
CA THR A 243 -0.79 -13.65 -8.86
C THR A 243 -1.93 -14.45 -8.23
N SER A 244 -2.66 -13.86 -7.28
CA SER A 244 -3.76 -14.46 -6.54
C SER A 244 -5.15 -14.11 -7.08
N GLY A 245 -5.25 -13.93 -8.39
CA GLY A 245 -6.52 -13.63 -9.09
C GLY A 245 -6.70 -12.17 -9.50
N GLY A 246 -5.82 -11.25 -9.10
CA GLY A 246 -5.87 -9.86 -9.58
C GLY A 246 -5.57 -9.72 -11.07
N GLN A 247 -4.87 -10.69 -11.67
CA GLN A 247 -4.64 -10.79 -13.10
C GLN A 247 -4.84 -12.23 -13.59
N PRO A 248 -5.32 -12.43 -14.83
CA PRO A 248 -5.23 -13.72 -15.50
C PRO A 248 -3.77 -14.21 -15.57
N GLN A 249 -3.55 -15.51 -15.45
CA GLN A 249 -2.19 -16.08 -15.42
C GLN A 249 -1.41 -15.85 -16.71
N ASP A 250 -2.07 -15.71 -17.86
CA ASP A 250 -1.40 -15.33 -19.12
C ASP A 250 -0.89 -13.89 -19.08
N SER A 251 -1.60 -12.98 -18.39
CA SER A 251 -1.17 -11.59 -18.16
C SER A 251 0.02 -11.52 -17.19
N ILE A 252 0.12 -12.45 -16.24
CA ILE A 252 1.27 -12.53 -15.30
C ILE A 252 2.59 -12.75 -16.05
N VAL A 253 2.61 -13.58 -17.10
CA VAL A 253 3.83 -13.87 -17.87
C VAL A 253 4.42 -12.60 -18.48
N LYS A 254 3.59 -11.65 -18.90
CA LYS A 254 3.98 -10.40 -19.56
C LYS A 254 3.80 -9.17 -18.67
N PHE A 255 3.65 -9.37 -17.37
CA PHE A 255 3.23 -8.31 -16.47
C PHE A 255 4.18 -7.11 -16.51
N GLY A 256 3.64 -5.91 -16.77
CA GLY A 256 4.41 -4.67 -16.87
C GLY A 256 5.23 -4.47 -18.15
N GLU A 257 5.24 -5.42 -19.09
CA GLU A 257 5.96 -5.33 -20.38
C GLU A 257 5.54 -4.10 -21.20
N VAL A 258 4.25 -3.76 -21.15
CA VAL A 258 3.64 -2.67 -21.93
C VAL A 258 3.97 -1.27 -21.41
N THR A 259 4.60 -1.15 -20.24
CA THR A 259 5.02 0.15 -19.72
C THR A 259 6.25 0.66 -20.49
N PRO A 260 6.48 1.99 -20.56
CA PRO A 260 7.72 2.53 -21.13
C PRO A 260 9.02 2.00 -20.49
N LEU A 261 8.98 1.55 -19.22
CA LEU A 261 10.14 0.91 -18.58
C LEU A 261 10.29 -0.59 -18.93
N GLY A 262 9.31 -1.19 -19.58
CA GLY A 262 9.32 -2.58 -20.05
C GLY A 262 9.39 -3.62 -18.93
N ARG A 263 8.92 -3.28 -17.72
CA ARG A 263 8.91 -4.13 -16.53
C ARG A 263 7.87 -3.65 -15.52
N PRO A 264 7.40 -4.51 -14.60
CA PRO A 264 6.62 -4.02 -13.48
C PRO A 264 7.52 -3.26 -12.50
N GLY A 265 6.90 -2.38 -11.73
CA GLY A 265 7.54 -1.82 -10.54
C GLY A 265 7.74 -2.89 -9.48
N GLN A 266 8.74 -2.72 -8.63
CA GLN A 266 8.85 -3.46 -7.37
C GLN A 266 8.28 -2.61 -6.22
N PRO A 267 7.71 -3.21 -5.17
CA PRO A 267 7.19 -2.47 -4.02
C PRO A 267 8.18 -1.46 -3.42
N ALA A 268 9.47 -1.80 -3.37
CA ALA A 268 10.56 -0.93 -2.93
C ALA A 268 10.57 0.45 -3.62
N GLU A 269 10.13 0.52 -4.89
CA GLU A 269 10.13 1.75 -5.70
C GLU A 269 9.03 2.74 -5.27
N LEU A 270 8.04 2.28 -4.50
CA LEU A 270 6.93 3.11 -4.03
C LEU A 270 7.16 3.66 -2.62
N ALA A 271 8.00 2.99 -1.82
CA ALA A 271 8.21 3.31 -0.41
C ALA A 271 8.59 4.78 -0.16
N SER A 272 9.40 5.39 -1.03
CA SER A 272 9.80 6.80 -0.90
C SER A 272 8.64 7.80 -1.07
N ILE A 273 7.61 7.45 -1.85
CA ILE A 273 6.42 8.31 -2.01
C ILE A 273 5.61 8.32 -0.72
N PHE A 274 5.42 7.15 -0.09
CA PHE A 274 4.76 7.05 1.20
C PHE A 274 5.49 7.86 2.28
N VAL A 275 6.82 7.73 2.35
CA VAL A 275 7.62 8.54 3.29
C VAL A 275 7.48 10.03 3.00
N GLN A 276 7.60 10.45 1.73
CA GLN A 276 7.42 11.86 1.37
C GLN A 276 6.04 12.38 1.80
N LEU A 277 4.98 11.61 1.56
CA LEU A 277 3.64 12.01 1.94
C LEU A 277 3.44 12.06 3.45
N ALA A 278 4.09 11.18 4.21
CA ALA A 278 3.98 11.13 5.66
C ALA A 278 4.79 12.22 6.39
N ASP A 279 5.92 12.61 5.79
CA ASP A 279 6.85 13.62 6.32
C ASP A 279 6.18 14.98 6.54
N SER A 280 6.58 15.67 7.62
CA SER A 280 6.11 17.02 7.94
C SER A 280 6.55 18.06 6.90
N ASP A 281 7.64 17.81 6.17
CA ASP A 281 8.11 18.69 5.10
C ASP A 281 7.14 18.73 3.90
N ALA A 282 6.29 17.72 3.74
CA ALA A 282 5.19 17.74 2.77
C ALA A 282 3.97 18.56 3.25
N SER A 283 4.21 19.64 3.99
CA SER A 283 3.21 20.45 4.67
C SER A 283 2.14 21.06 3.75
N TYR A 284 2.49 21.31 2.48
CA TYR A 284 1.55 21.84 1.48
C TYR A 284 0.96 20.77 0.54
N ALA A 285 1.33 19.50 0.72
CA ALA A 285 0.77 18.38 -0.02
C ALA A 285 -0.45 17.81 0.72
N THR A 286 -1.64 18.19 0.27
CA THR A 286 -2.92 17.60 0.70
C THR A 286 -3.91 17.58 -0.47
N GLY A 287 -4.79 16.58 -0.50
CA GLY A 287 -5.73 16.31 -1.57
C GLY A 287 -5.10 15.81 -2.87
N GLN A 288 -3.83 15.40 -2.84
CA GLN A 288 -3.06 15.01 -4.02
C GLN A 288 -3.04 13.50 -4.21
N ILE A 289 -2.90 13.07 -5.47
CA ILE A 289 -2.63 11.69 -5.85
C ILE A 289 -1.26 11.68 -6.54
N TYR A 290 -0.36 10.82 -6.07
CA TYR A 290 1.00 10.69 -6.60
C TYR A 290 1.20 9.36 -7.32
N GLY A 291 1.61 9.43 -8.58
CA GLY A 291 1.78 8.29 -9.46
C GLY A 291 3.15 7.63 -9.40
N ALA A 292 3.14 6.30 -9.52
CA ALA A 292 4.32 5.49 -9.78
C ALA A 292 3.96 4.40 -10.81
N ALA A 293 3.95 4.80 -12.09
CA ALA A 293 3.34 3.99 -13.16
C ALA A 293 4.27 3.65 -14.34
N GLY A 294 5.59 3.73 -14.15
CA GLY A 294 6.56 3.27 -15.16
C GLY A 294 6.52 4.01 -16.50
N GLY A 295 5.98 5.23 -16.54
CA GLY A 295 5.94 6.09 -17.72
C GLY A 295 4.58 6.23 -18.41
N ASN A 296 3.51 5.56 -17.93
CA ASN A 296 2.18 5.64 -18.56
C ASN A 296 1.44 6.99 -18.37
N GLY A 297 2.01 7.94 -17.63
CA GLY A 297 1.48 9.31 -17.54
C GLY A 297 0.22 9.49 -16.70
N HIS A 298 -0.19 8.48 -15.93
CA HIS A 298 -1.21 8.61 -14.89
C HIS A 298 -0.64 9.44 -13.71
N PRO A 299 -1.49 10.18 -12.98
CA PRO A 299 -1.08 11.21 -12.01
C PRO A 299 -0.23 10.65 -10.88
#